data_AF-A0A7K2TJ28-F1
#
_entry.id   AF-A0A7K2TJ28-F1
#
_cell.length_a   1.000
_cell.length_b   1.000
_cell.length_c   1.000
_cell.angle_alpha   90.00
_cell.angle_beta   90.00
_cell.angle_gamma   90.00
#
_symmetry.space_group_name_H-M   'P 1'
#
loop_
_entity.id
_entity.type
_entity.pdbx_description
1 polymer ?
#
loop_
_entity_poly.entity_id
_entity_poly.type
_entity_poly.pdbx_seq_one_letter_code
_entity_poly.pdbx_strand_id
1 'polypeptide(L)'
;MGRGKLRIYLGAAPGVGKTYAMLSEAHRRVQRGTDCVVAAVEHHGRARTETLLHGLEQAPRASGRDAAARTELDLDAVLERAPRVALVDDLAHTNAPGSRNAKRWQDVEELLAAGIDVVSTVNIQHLESLGDVVESITGVRQRETVPDEVVRRADQIELVDMSPQALRRRMAHGNIY
;
A
#
# COMPACT_ATOMS: atom_id res chain seq x y z
N MET A 1 13.14 -16.33 -14.68
CA MET A 1 11.73 -15.94 -14.44
C MET A 1 11.60 -14.46 -14.78
N GLY A 2 10.45 -14.03 -15.31
CA GLY A 2 10.24 -12.62 -15.62
C GLY A 2 10.02 -11.80 -14.35
N ARG A 3 10.25 -10.49 -14.43
CA ARG A 3 9.88 -9.55 -13.37
C ARG A 3 8.36 -9.60 -13.15
N GLY A 4 7.93 -9.56 -11.89
CA GLY A 4 6.53 -9.46 -11.49
C GLY A 4 5.91 -8.13 -11.92
N LYS A 5 4.58 -8.06 -11.87
CA LYS A 5 3.80 -6.90 -12.30
C LYS A 5 3.36 -6.04 -11.12
N LEU A 6 3.42 -4.73 -11.29
CA LEU A 6 2.97 -3.77 -10.29
C LEU A 6 1.63 -3.16 -10.68
N ARG A 7 0.61 -3.34 -9.82
CA ARG A 7 -0.66 -2.61 -9.88
C ARG A 7 -0.75 -1.62 -8.74
N ILE A 8 -1.09 -0.38 -9.04
CA ILE A 8 -1.24 0.69 -8.05
C ILE A 8 -2.67 1.19 -8.03
N TYR A 9 -3.26 1.24 -6.85
CA TYR A 9 -4.44 2.04 -6.56
C TYR A 9 -4.00 3.44 -6.11
N LEU A 10 -4.13 4.41 -7.01
CA LEU A 10 -3.76 5.81 -6.79
C LEU A 10 -4.98 6.57 -6.28
N GLY A 11 -4.84 7.41 -5.26
CA GLY A 11 -5.95 8.24 -4.76
C GLY A 11 -5.53 9.67 -4.43
N ALA A 12 -6.50 10.57 -4.42
CA ALA A 12 -6.25 11.98 -4.14
C ALA A 12 -5.93 12.27 -2.67
N ALA A 13 -6.45 11.45 -1.74
CA ALA A 13 -6.32 11.68 -0.29
C ALA A 13 -6.54 10.38 0.53
N PRO A 14 -6.13 10.37 1.81
CA PRO A 14 -6.57 9.35 2.76
C PRO A 14 -8.11 9.26 2.82
N GLY A 15 -8.64 8.04 2.95
CA GLY A 15 -10.08 7.82 3.11
C GLY A 15 -10.91 7.68 1.82
N VAL A 16 -10.32 7.91 0.63
CA VAL A 16 -11.01 7.67 -0.66
C VAL A 16 -11.32 6.19 -0.93
N GLY A 17 -10.65 5.27 -0.23
CA GLY A 17 -10.95 3.83 -0.27
C GLY A 17 -9.90 2.95 -0.96
N LYS A 18 -8.67 3.43 -1.18
CA LYS A 18 -7.61 2.66 -1.86
C LYS A 18 -7.36 1.27 -1.27
N THR A 19 -7.16 1.17 0.05
CA THR A 19 -6.98 -0.11 0.75
C THR A 19 -8.18 -1.04 0.58
N TYR A 20 -9.41 -0.49 0.62
CA TYR A 20 -10.62 -1.27 0.39
C TYR A 20 -10.66 -1.83 -1.04
N ALA A 21 -10.29 -1.02 -2.04
CA ALA A 21 -10.23 -1.44 -3.43
C ALA A 21 -9.16 -2.53 -3.65
N MET A 22 -7.98 -2.36 -3.05
CA MET A 22 -6.90 -3.36 -3.07
C MET A 22 -7.32 -4.70 -2.46
N LEU A 23 -7.92 -4.68 -1.26
CA LEU A 23 -8.41 -5.90 -0.60
C LEU A 23 -9.57 -6.55 -1.38
N SER A 24 -10.46 -5.75 -1.97
CA SER A 24 -11.53 -6.26 -2.81
C SER A 24 -11.00 -6.96 -4.07
N GLU A 25 -9.92 -6.44 -4.67
CA GLU A 25 -9.22 -7.10 -5.76
C GLU A 25 -8.59 -8.42 -5.32
N ALA A 26 -8.00 -8.47 -4.13
CA ALA A 26 -7.42 -9.69 -3.59
C ALA A 26 -8.47 -10.79 -3.40
N HIS A 27 -9.64 -10.46 -2.85
CA HIS A 27 -10.77 -11.39 -2.76
C HIS A 27 -11.16 -11.96 -4.12
N ARG A 28 -11.30 -11.12 -5.15
CA ARG A 28 -11.60 -11.58 -6.52
C ARG A 28 -10.52 -12.50 -7.08
N ARG A 29 -9.25 -12.26 -6.77
CA ARG A 29 -8.13 -13.10 -7.20
C ARG A 29 -8.14 -14.45 -6.49
N VAL A 30 -8.30 -14.46 -5.16
CA VAL A 30 -8.39 -15.70 -4.35
C VAL A 30 -9.59 -16.55 -4.78
N GLN A 31 -10.75 -15.93 -5.02
CA GLN A 31 -11.95 -16.64 -5.53
C GLN A 31 -11.73 -17.32 -6.90
N ARG A 32 -10.76 -16.83 -7.68
CA ARG A 32 -10.35 -17.44 -8.96
C ARG A 32 -9.18 -18.42 -8.81
N GLY A 33 -8.83 -18.79 -7.58
CA GLY A 33 -7.70 -19.68 -7.28
C GLY A 33 -6.33 -19.04 -7.45
N THR A 34 -6.24 -17.70 -7.50
CA THR A 34 -4.95 -17.02 -7.49
C THR A 34 -4.38 -17.05 -6.08
N ASP A 35 -3.13 -17.45 -6.02
CA ASP A 35 -2.34 -17.50 -4.80
C ASP A 35 -1.92 -16.09 -4.34
N CYS A 36 -2.52 -15.60 -3.26
CA CYS A 36 -2.37 -14.23 -2.78
C CYS A 36 -2.03 -14.19 -1.29
N VAL A 37 -1.13 -13.29 -0.89
CA VAL A 37 -0.86 -12.97 0.52
C VAL A 37 -0.97 -11.48 0.79
N VAL A 38 -1.52 -11.12 1.95
CA VAL A 38 -1.48 -9.76 2.48
C VAL A 38 -0.15 -9.58 3.22
N ALA A 39 0.78 -8.84 2.62
CA ALA A 39 2.12 -8.66 3.16
C ALA A 39 2.21 -7.44 4.09
N ALA A 40 1.56 -6.34 3.73
CA ALA A 40 1.41 -5.17 4.60
C ALA A 40 0.09 -4.44 4.29
N VAL A 41 -0.72 -4.20 5.31
CA VAL A 41 -1.95 -3.40 5.21
C VAL A 41 -2.09 -2.52 6.43
N GLU A 42 -2.35 -1.23 6.20
CA GLU A 42 -2.68 -0.31 7.27
C GLU A 42 -4.17 -0.01 7.32
N HIS A 43 -4.85 -0.60 8.30
CA HIS A 43 -6.29 -0.45 8.48
C HIS A 43 -6.66 0.79 9.29
N HIS A 44 -5.72 1.43 10.00
CA HIS A 44 -5.94 2.60 10.87
C HIS A 44 -7.20 2.47 11.76
N GLY A 45 -7.47 1.28 12.32
CA GLY A 45 -8.65 1.02 13.16
C GLY A 45 -10.01 1.00 12.43
N ARG A 46 -10.03 0.95 11.09
CA ARG A 46 -11.27 0.90 10.31
C ARG A 46 -11.84 -0.52 10.29
N ALA A 47 -12.90 -0.75 11.08
CA ALA A 47 -13.58 -2.04 11.20
C ALA A 47 -13.97 -2.71 9.86
N ARG A 48 -14.35 -1.91 8.85
CA ARG A 48 -14.68 -2.44 7.50
C ARG A 48 -13.44 -2.96 6.75
N THR A 49 -12.28 -2.33 6.94
CA THR A 49 -11.02 -2.81 6.34
C THR A 49 -10.55 -4.06 7.06
N GLU A 50 -10.68 -4.11 8.39
CA GLU A 50 -10.38 -5.31 9.19
C GLU A 50 -11.26 -6.49 8.77
N THR A 51 -12.55 -6.23 8.52
CA THR A 51 -13.46 -7.28 8.04
C THR A 51 -13.00 -7.86 6.70
N LEU A 52 -12.47 -7.03 5.80
CA LEU A 52 -11.95 -7.49 4.50
C LEU A 52 -10.65 -8.28 4.59
N LEU A 53 -9.91 -8.19 5.70
CA LEU A 53 -8.74 -9.04 5.93
C LEU A 53 -9.15 -10.48 6.27
N HIS A 54 -10.37 -10.71 6.77
CA HIS A 54 -10.87 -12.05 6.99
C HIS A 54 -11.01 -12.81 5.66
N GLY A 55 -10.51 -14.04 5.63
CA GLY A 55 -10.51 -14.89 4.44
C GLY A 55 -9.33 -14.65 3.49
N LEU A 56 -8.41 -13.73 3.81
CA LEU A 56 -7.14 -13.57 3.11
C LEU A 56 -5.98 -14.09 3.98
N GLU A 57 -5.04 -14.81 3.37
CA GLU A 57 -3.78 -15.18 4.01
C GLU A 57 -3.00 -13.91 4.34
N GLN A 58 -2.47 -13.82 5.56
CA GLN A 58 -1.64 -12.69 6.01
C GLN A 58 -0.24 -13.19 6.30
N ALA A 59 0.76 -12.52 5.76
CA ALA A 59 2.15 -12.80 6.08
C ALA A 59 2.43 -12.46 7.54
N PRO A 60 3.40 -13.13 8.19
CA PRO A 60 3.94 -12.67 9.46
C PRO A 60 4.37 -11.21 9.33
N ARG A 61 4.13 -10.42 10.39
CA ARG A 61 4.66 -9.06 10.47
C ARG A 61 6.09 -9.11 11.00
N ALA A 62 6.93 -8.17 10.59
CA ALA A 62 8.31 -8.13 11.03
C ALA A 62 8.39 -8.15 12.57
N SER A 63 9.23 -9.05 13.10
CA SER A 63 9.39 -9.20 14.54
C SER A 63 10.28 -8.09 15.09
N GLY A 64 9.74 -7.26 15.99
CA GLY A 64 10.49 -6.17 16.64
C GLY A 64 9.91 -5.80 18.00
N ARG A 65 10.75 -5.22 18.87
CA ARG A 65 10.35 -4.78 20.21
C ARG A 65 9.44 -3.55 20.19
N ASP A 66 9.54 -2.73 19.16
CA ASP A 66 8.77 -1.49 19.02
C ASP A 66 7.45 -1.72 18.29
N ALA A 67 6.41 -0.99 18.70
CA ALA A 67 5.09 -1.06 18.08
C ALA A 67 5.11 -0.72 16.58
N ALA A 68 6.02 0.18 16.16
CA ALA A 68 6.23 0.55 14.77
C ALA A 68 6.80 -0.61 13.92
N ALA A 69 7.64 -1.47 14.51
CA ALA A 69 8.16 -2.64 13.79
C ALA A 69 7.07 -3.69 13.53
N ARG A 70 6.05 -3.77 14.40
CA ARG A 70 4.90 -4.68 14.24
C ARG A 70 3.92 -4.25 13.14
N THR A 71 4.17 -3.16 12.43
CA THR A 71 3.41 -2.77 11.23
C THR A 71 4.23 -2.93 9.96
N GLU A 72 5.50 -3.32 10.06
CA GLU A 72 6.37 -3.49 8.90
C GLU A 72 6.16 -4.81 8.17
N LEU A 73 6.39 -4.73 6.87
CA LEU A 73 6.44 -5.85 5.95
C LEU A 73 7.64 -6.73 6.31
N ASP A 74 7.38 -8.02 6.57
CA ASP A 74 8.45 -9.03 6.65
C ASP A 74 8.83 -9.47 5.24
N LEU A 75 9.76 -8.73 4.61
CA LEU A 75 10.16 -8.95 3.22
C LEU A 75 10.69 -10.37 3.00
N ASP A 76 11.55 -10.84 3.89
CA ASP A 76 12.19 -12.15 3.76
C ASP A 76 11.15 -13.28 3.88
N ALA A 77 10.18 -13.16 4.80
CA ALA A 77 9.09 -14.13 4.91
C ALA A 77 8.24 -14.20 3.62
N VAL A 78 7.94 -13.06 2.99
CA VAL A 78 7.16 -13.04 1.74
C VAL A 78 7.95 -13.61 0.57
N LEU A 79 9.25 -13.30 0.49
CA LEU A 79 10.14 -13.87 -0.52
C LEU A 79 10.28 -15.39 -0.38
N GLU A 80 10.43 -15.89 0.85
CA GLU A 80 10.50 -17.32 1.13
C GLU A 80 9.18 -18.04 0.80
N ARG A 81 8.05 -17.40 1.14
CA ARG A 81 6.71 -17.89 0.80
C ARG A 81 6.50 -17.94 -0.72
N ALA A 82 7.08 -16.99 -1.47
CA ALA A 82 6.99 -16.89 -2.93
C ALA A 82 5.54 -16.95 -3.48
N PRO A 83 4.62 -16.08 -3.02
CA PRO A 83 3.26 -16.03 -3.53
C PRO A 83 3.20 -15.57 -4.98
N ARG A 84 2.13 -15.93 -5.69
CA ARG A 84 1.88 -15.33 -7.00
C ARG A 84 1.60 -13.83 -6.91
N VAL A 85 0.91 -13.39 -5.86
CA VAL A 85 0.55 -11.98 -5.64
C VAL A 85 0.75 -11.59 -4.17
N ALA A 86 1.44 -10.48 -3.91
CA ALA A 86 1.54 -9.84 -2.61
C ALA A 86 0.76 -8.51 -2.58
N LEU A 87 -0.01 -8.27 -1.51
CA LEU A 87 -0.61 -6.96 -1.26
C LEU A 87 0.27 -6.15 -0.31
N VAL A 88 0.67 -4.96 -0.74
CA VAL A 88 1.58 -4.09 0.00
C VAL A 88 1.00 -2.67 0.01
N ASP A 89 0.33 -2.31 1.08
CA ASP A 89 -0.26 -0.98 1.25
C ASP A 89 0.79 0.10 1.52
N ASP A 90 0.43 1.34 1.21
CA ASP A 90 1.20 2.55 1.42
C ASP A 90 2.62 2.54 0.82
N LEU A 91 2.69 2.61 -0.52
CA LEU A 91 3.93 2.54 -1.29
C LEU A 91 4.97 3.62 -0.89
N ALA A 92 4.50 4.76 -0.39
CA ALA A 92 5.35 5.88 0.01
C ALA A 92 5.93 5.74 1.43
N HIS A 93 5.51 4.73 2.19
CA HIS A 93 5.92 4.50 3.58
C HIS A 93 7.44 4.47 3.74
N THR A 94 7.91 5.09 4.82
CA THR A 94 9.30 5.03 5.27
C THR A 94 9.44 3.91 6.27
N ASN A 95 10.22 2.90 5.90
CA ASN A 95 10.40 1.73 6.75
C ASN A 95 11.08 2.10 8.06
N ALA A 96 10.78 1.35 9.11
CA ALA A 96 11.39 1.51 10.42
C ALA A 96 12.94 1.47 10.36
N PRO A 97 13.64 2.25 11.21
CA PRO A 97 15.10 2.20 11.29
C PRO A 97 15.63 0.78 11.51
N GLY A 98 16.67 0.41 10.76
CA GLY A 98 17.26 -0.94 10.81
C GLY A 98 16.65 -1.94 9.83
N SER A 99 15.58 -1.57 9.11
CA SER A 99 15.06 -2.33 7.97
C SER A 99 16.12 -2.46 6.86
N ARG A 100 16.05 -3.56 6.07
CA ARG A 100 16.94 -3.77 4.91
C ARG A 100 16.88 -2.58 3.95
N ASN A 101 15.66 -2.13 3.66
CA ASN A 101 15.39 -0.99 2.80
C ASN A 101 14.84 0.19 3.61
N ALA A 102 15.13 1.41 3.15
CA ALA A 102 14.66 2.63 3.78
C ALA A 102 13.20 2.96 3.41
N LYS A 103 12.73 2.51 2.24
CA LYS A 103 11.41 2.83 1.70
C LYS A 103 10.67 1.57 1.27
N ARG A 104 9.37 1.52 1.52
CA ARG A 104 8.53 0.36 1.14
C ARG A 104 8.51 0.07 -0.35
N TRP A 105 8.61 1.10 -1.19
CA TRP A 105 8.72 0.89 -2.64
C TRP A 105 9.96 0.08 -3.04
N GLN A 106 11.04 0.11 -2.25
CA GLN A 106 12.23 -0.72 -2.50
C GLN A 106 11.97 -2.18 -2.16
N ASP A 107 11.20 -2.47 -1.10
CA ASP A 107 10.74 -3.82 -0.80
C ASP A 107 9.86 -4.36 -1.93
N VAL A 108 8.96 -3.52 -2.44
CA VAL A 108 8.14 -3.85 -3.61
C VAL A 108 9.01 -4.15 -4.84
N GLU A 109 10.08 -3.39 -5.07
CA GLU A 109 11.03 -3.68 -6.14
C GLU A 109 11.72 -5.04 -5.98
N GLU A 110 12.09 -5.44 -4.76
CA GLU A 110 12.64 -6.77 -4.48
C GLU A 110 11.63 -7.90 -4.76
N LEU A 111 10.36 -7.72 -4.33
CA LEU A 111 9.29 -8.67 -4.63
C LEU A 111 9.07 -8.82 -6.14
N LEU A 112 8.99 -7.71 -6.86
CA LEU A 112 8.84 -7.71 -8.32
C LEU A 112 10.06 -8.36 -9.00
N ALA A 113 11.28 -8.10 -8.52
CA ALA A 113 12.49 -8.74 -9.03
C ALA A 113 12.49 -10.27 -8.82
N ALA A 114 11.87 -10.75 -7.74
CA ALA A 114 11.66 -12.18 -7.47
C ALA A 114 10.54 -12.82 -8.32
N GLY A 115 9.83 -12.02 -9.13
CA GLY A 115 8.73 -12.50 -9.98
C GLY A 115 7.35 -12.53 -9.30
N ILE A 116 7.24 -11.92 -8.11
CA ILE A 116 5.98 -11.81 -7.36
C ILE A 116 5.22 -10.58 -7.88
N ASP A 117 3.96 -10.75 -8.29
CA ASP A 117 3.12 -9.60 -8.63
C ASP A 117 2.77 -8.82 -7.37
N VAL A 118 2.77 -7.49 -7.42
CA VAL A 118 2.44 -6.63 -6.28
C VAL A 118 1.21 -5.78 -6.60
N VAL A 119 0.26 -5.76 -5.67
CA VAL A 119 -0.82 -4.77 -5.65
C VAL A 119 -0.57 -3.82 -4.50
N SER A 120 -0.48 -2.53 -4.79
CA SER A 120 -0.15 -1.50 -3.82
C SER A 120 -1.08 -0.30 -3.88
N THR A 121 -0.95 0.62 -2.92
CA THR A 121 -1.71 1.87 -2.91
C THR A 121 -0.80 3.06 -2.62
N VAL A 122 -1.16 4.23 -3.15
CA VAL A 122 -0.43 5.47 -2.90
C VAL A 122 -1.35 6.67 -3.03
N ASN A 123 -1.14 7.71 -2.23
CA ASN A 123 -1.78 9.00 -2.47
C ASN A 123 -0.91 9.85 -3.41
N ILE A 124 -1.55 10.60 -4.30
CA ILE A 124 -0.86 11.47 -5.26
C ILE A 124 0.07 12.50 -4.58
N GLN A 125 -0.26 12.92 -3.36
CA GLN A 125 0.53 13.86 -2.58
C GLN A 125 1.95 13.36 -2.24
N HIS A 126 2.20 12.05 -2.31
CA HIS A 126 3.51 11.47 -2.00
C HIS A 126 4.44 11.39 -3.22
N LEU A 127 3.99 11.77 -4.41
CA LEU A 127 4.89 11.86 -5.57
C LEU A 127 5.90 12.97 -5.34
N GLU A 128 7.19 12.67 -5.51
CA GLU A 128 8.28 13.62 -5.29
C GLU A 128 8.09 14.91 -6.09
N SER A 129 7.67 14.81 -7.35
CA SER A 129 7.45 15.98 -8.22
C SER A 129 6.33 16.91 -7.74
N LEU A 130 5.44 16.44 -6.86
CA LEU A 130 4.29 17.20 -6.37
C LEU A 130 4.50 17.80 -4.98
N GLY A 131 5.63 17.52 -4.32
CA GLY A 131 5.91 17.96 -2.96
C GLY A 131 5.75 19.47 -2.75
N ASP A 132 6.41 20.29 -3.59
CA ASP A 132 6.37 21.75 -3.48
C ASP A 132 4.96 22.32 -3.72
N VAL A 133 4.24 21.74 -4.69
CA VAL A 133 2.86 22.14 -5.01
C VAL A 133 1.93 21.82 -3.85
N VAL A 134 2.02 20.61 -3.30
CA VAL A 134 1.23 20.18 -2.14
C VAL A 134 1.53 21.06 -0.92
N GLU A 135 2.80 21.35 -0.64
CA GLU A 135 3.20 22.23 0.47
C GLU A 135 2.65 23.64 0.28
N SER A 136 2.71 24.20 -0.94
CA SER A 136 2.18 25.55 -1.22
C SER A 136 0.66 25.66 -1.02
N ILE A 137 -0.09 24.58 -1.27
CA ILE A 137 -1.55 24.55 -1.15
C ILE A 137 -1.98 24.25 0.28
N THR A 138 -1.32 23.29 0.93
CA THR A 138 -1.75 22.74 2.23
C THR A 138 -1.02 23.34 3.42
N GLY A 139 0.15 23.97 3.19
CA GLY A 139 1.07 24.38 4.25
C GLY A 139 1.80 23.22 4.94
N VAL A 140 1.62 21.98 4.46
CA VAL A 140 2.17 20.76 5.08
C VAL A 140 3.17 20.11 4.15
N ARG A 141 4.43 20.06 4.60
CA ARG A 141 5.50 19.34 3.90
C ARG A 141 5.36 17.83 4.05
N GLN A 142 5.28 17.12 2.92
CA GLN A 142 5.26 15.67 2.90
C GLN A 142 6.66 15.13 3.21
N ARG A 143 6.77 14.30 4.26
CA ARG A 143 8.03 13.66 4.65
C ARG A 143 8.23 12.32 3.97
N GLU A 144 7.12 11.66 3.66
CA GLU A 144 7.10 10.36 3.01
C GLU A 144 6.80 10.55 1.54
N THR A 145 7.79 10.22 0.71
CA THR A 145 7.72 10.38 -0.74
C THR A 145 8.06 9.09 -1.46
N VAL A 146 7.61 9.00 -2.70
CA VAL A 146 7.97 7.98 -3.68
C VAL A 146 8.41 8.65 -4.98
N PRO A 147 9.52 8.21 -5.60
CA PRO A 147 9.91 8.73 -6.90
C PRO A 147 8.84 8.49 -7.95
N ASP A 148 8.53 9.51 -8.74
CA ASP A 148 7.54 9.45 -9.82
C ASP A 148 7.74 8.27 -10.76
N GLU A 149 9.01 7.90 -11.00
CA GLU A 149 9.36 6.80 -11.88
C GLU A 149 8.87 5.44 -11.36
N VAL A 150 8.89 5.21 -10.05
CA VAL A 150 8.36 3.96 -9.45
C VAL A 150 6.89 3.80 -9.79
N VAL A 151 6.10 4.87 -9.63
CA VAL A 151 4.67 4.85 -9.96
C VAL A 151 4.44 4.76 -11.46
N ARG A 152 5.25 5.47 -12.27
CA ARG A 152 5.15 5.47 -13.73
C ARG A 152 5.48 4.11 -14.36
N ARG A 153 6.36 3.33 -13.74
CA ARG A 153 6.74 1.98 -14.18
C ARG A 153 5.69 0.91 -13.87
N ALA A 154 4.63 1.24 -13.12
CA ALA A 154 3.57 0.29 -12.81
C ALA A 154 2.85 -0.18 -14.08
N ASP A 155 2.65 -1.49 -14.21
CA ASP A 155 1.92 -2.12 -15.31
C ASP A 155 0.45 -1.67 -15.36
N GLN A 156 -0.11 -1.32 -14.20
CA GLN A 156 -1.48 -0.83 -14.10
C GLN A 156 -1.61 0.21 -12.99
N ILE A 157 -2.25 1.33 -13.31
CA ILE A 157 -2.65 2.35 -12.33
C ILE A 157 -4.17 2.51 -12.40
N GLU A 158 -4.83 2.39 -11.26
CA GLU A 158 -6.27 2.60 -11.11
C GLU A 158 -6.52 3.77 -10.17
N LEU A 159 -7.26 4.77 -10.64
CA LEU A 159 -7.62 5.93 -9.84
C LEU A 159 -8.82 5.60 -8.95
N VAL A 160 -8.64 5.72 -7.64
CA VAL A 160 -9.71 5.63 -6.64
C VAL A 160 -10.10 7.04 -6.25
N ASP A 161 -11.23 7.49 -6.77
CA ASP A 161 -11.71 8.86 -6.59
C ASP A 161 -12.95 8.95 -5.68
N MET A 162 -13.10 10.13 -5.07
CA MET A 162 -14.24 10.50 -4.25
C MET A 162 -14.40 12.02 -4.26
N SER A 163 -15.64 12.50 -4.37
CA SER A 163 -15.88 13.94 -4.30
C SER A 163 -15.42 14.52 -2.94
N PRO A 164 -14.87 15.75 -2.91
CA PRO A 164 -14.46 16.38 -1.66
C PRO A 164 -15.59 16.46 -0.63
N GLN A 165 -16.84 16.62 -1.08
CA GLN A 165 -18.01 16.63 -0.20
C GLN A 165 -18.26 15.27 0.46
N ALA A 166 -18.14 14.17 -0.30
CA ALA A 166 -18.26 12.83 0.24
C ALA A 166 -17.12 12.50 1.21
N LEU A 167 -15.90 12.95 0.91
CA LEU A 167 -14.75 12.79 1.79
C LEU A 167 -14.96 13.53 3.12
N ARG A 168 -15.39 14.81 3.07
CA ARG A 168 -15.72 15.60 4.27
C ARG A 168 -16.83 14.96 5.11
N ARG A 169 -17.86 14.39 4.47
CA ARG A 169 -18.90 13.63 5.19
C ARG A 169 -18.27 12.43 5.91
N ARG A 170 -17.40 11.66 5.26
CA ARG A 170 -16.75 10.51 5.91
C ARG A 170 -15.88 10.94 7.08
N MET A 171 -15.14 12.04 6.98
CA MET A 171 -14.39 12.62 8.10
C MET A 171 -15.33 13.00 9.26
N ALA A 172 -16.44 13.70 8.98
CA ALA A 172 -17.40 14.11 9.99
C ALA A 172 -18.05 12.95 10.76
N HIS A 173 -18.16 11.77 10.13
CA HIS A 173 -18.68 10.56 10.75
C HIS A 173 -17.59 9.67 11.39
N GLY A 174 -16.34 10.15 11.50
CA GLY A 174 -15.24 9.40 12.10
C GLY A 174 -14.75 8.21 11.26
N ASN A 175 -15.09 8.15 9.98
CA ASN A 175 -14.67 7.06 9.08
C ASN A 175 -13.29 7.28 8.44
N ILE A 176 -12.67 8.44 8.72
CA ILE A 176 -11.36 8.87 8.23
C ILE A 176 -10.67 9.55 9.42
N TYR A 177 -9.41 9.16 9.65
CA TYR A 177 -8.53 9.69 10.68
C TYR A 177 -7.59 10.71 10.05
#